data_AF-A0A3S5FGL0-F1
#
_entry.id   AF-A0A3S5FGL0-F1
#
_cell.length_a   1.000
_cell.length_b   1.000
_cell.length_c   1.000
_cell.angle_alpha   90.00
_cell.angle_beta   90.00
_cell.angle_gamma   90.00
#
_symmetry.space_group_name_H-M   'P 1'
#
loop_
_entity.id
_entity.type
_entity.pdbx_description
1 polymer ?
#
loop_
_entity_poly.entity_id
_entity_poly.type
_entity_poly.pdbx_seq_one_letter_code
_entity_poly.pdbx_strand_id
1 'polypeptide(L)'
;MAPEKSIISEYPDLLGAGLVILVAGITIFGIQGSAWVNNFFTGLNMIVIVMITVFMFIFADFNYLLLPVPYANYSLIHGSGGDGLVQHPLIPDGVFLPFGISGLIAGASTCFYCFIGFDVISTCAEETANPARDIPRANMIAVLLVAITISFCALSLVVYVPWYTVDINAPYMLALIGGKQIGGGSLSLREGFYYFVGIGCLLGLTGSLLSNTIAGPRIIYSMGQDRIVYKAFAYVCEPFKVTIQTAHFIQFTSLPTHYTPPLVK
;
A
#
# COMPACT_ATOMS: atom_id res chain seq x y z
N MET A 1 23.57 2.36 27.67
CA MET A 1 22.33 2.08 28.40
C MET A 1 21.20 2.25 27.38
N ALA A 2 20.75 1.14 26.79
CA ALA A 2 19.73 1.18 25.74
C ALA A 2 18.40 1.61 26.36
N PRO A 3 17.69 2.60 25.80
CA PRO A 3 16.36 2.95 26.31
C PRO A 3 15.41 1.78 26.01
N GLU A 4 14.60 1.41 27.02
CA GLU A 4 13.51 0.44 26.86
C GLU A 4 12.65 0.81 25.66
N LYS A 5 12.51 -0.12 24.72
CA LYS A 5 11.53 0.00 23.64
C LYS A 5 10.14 -0.03 24.28
N SER A 6 9.52 1.14 24.43
CA SER A 6 8.12 1.22 24.81
C SER A 6 7.30 0.50 23.74
N ILE A 7 6.64 -0.59 24.15
CA ILE A 7 5.69 -1.37 23.35
C ILE A 7 4.43 -0.54 22.97
N ILE A 8 4.32 0.68 23.48
CA ILE A 8 3.14 1.54 23.42
C ILE A 8 3.52 2.86 22.72
N SER A 9 2.74 3.23 21.70
CA SER A 9 2.80 4.49 20.94
C SER A 9 2.50 5.70 21.84
N GLU A 10 3.15 6.83 21.59
CA GLU A 10 2.97 8.11 22.31
C GLU A 10 1.59 8.76 22.05
N TYR A 11 0.86 8.33 21.00
CA TYR A 11 -0.48 8.83 20.69
C TYR A 11 -1.42 7.69 20.22
N PRO A 12 -2.69 7.65 20.71
CA PRO A 12 -3.68 6.71 20.22
C PRO A 12 -4.14 7.08 18.79
N ASP A 13 -4.02 6.15 17.83
CA ASP A 13 -4.51 6.31 16.45
C ASP A 13 -6.04 6.16 16.40
N LEU A 14 -6.72 7.24 16.82
CA LEU A 14 -8.18 7.33 16.93
C LEU A 14 -8.86 7.26 15.56
N LEU A 15 -8.18 7.67 14.50
CA LEU A 15 -8.68 7.63 13.13
C LEU A 15 -8.62 6.22 12.56
N GLY A 16 -7.49 5.51 12.76
CA GLY A 16 -7.37 4.09 12.43
C GLY A 16 -8.42 3.24 13.15
N ALA A 17 -8.60 3.47 14.46
CA ALA A 17 -9.63 2.78 15.25
C ALA A 17 -11.05 3.08 14.73
N GLY A 18 -11.35 4.34 14.39
CA GLY A 18 -12.63 4.72 13.80
C GLY A 18 -12.90 4.04 12.45
N LEU A 19 -11.89 3.93 11.59
CA LEU A 19 -11.97 3.23 10.31
C LEU A 19 -12.26 1.74 10.48
N VAL A 20 -11.57 1.08 11.42
CA VAL A 20 -11.80 -0.34 11.72
C VAL A 20 -13.22 -0.58 12.21
N ILE A 21 -13.74 0.28 13.09
CA ILE A 21 -15.12 0.19 13.59
C ILE A 21 -16.14 0.43 12.46
N LEU A 22 -15.86 1.38 11.56
CA LEU A 22 -16.71 1.67 10.41
C LEU A 22 -16.77 0.46 9.47
N VAL A 23 -15.61 -0.11 9.13
CA VAL A 23 -15.52 -1.33 8.31
C VAL A 23 -16.23 -2.49 8.99
N ALA A 24 -16.06 -2.66 10.31
CA ALA A 24 -16.78 -3.65 11.10
C ALA A 24 -18.30 -3.50 10.94
N GLY A 25 -18.82 -2.28 11.09
CA GLY A 25 -20.24 -1.97 10.92
C GLY A 25 -20.76 -2.33 9.53
N ILE A 26 -20.02 -1.99 8.48
CA ILE A 26 -20.41 -2.30 7.08
C ILE A 26 -20.47 -3.82 6.85
N THR A 27 -19.52 -4.58 7.41
CA THR A 27 -19.47 -6.05 7.22
C THR A 27 -20.63 -6.80 7.87
N ILE A 28 -21.30 -6.21 8.86
CA ILE A 28 -22.46 -6.82 9.53
C ILE A 28 -23.68 -6.91 8.57
N PHE A 29 -23.78 -6.02 7.58
CA PHE A 29 -24.91 -5.99 6.63
C PHE A 29 -24.84 -7.06 5.52
N GLY A 30 -23.82 -7.93 5.52
CA GLY A 30 -23.73 -9.09 4.65
C GLY A 30 -22.96 -8.88 3.34
N ILE A 31 -22.57 -10.01 2.73
CA ILE A 31 -21.60 -10.09 1.62
C ILE A 31 -22.12 -9.47 0.32
N GLN A 32 -23.41 -9.58 0.02
CA GLN A 32 -23.98 -9.05 -1.23
C GLN A 32 -23.96 -7.52 -1.30
N GLY A 33 -24.23 -6.84 -0.18
CA GLY A 33 -24.08 -5.37 -0.09
C GLY A 33 -22.61 -4.95 -0.09
N SER A 34 -21.76 -5.74 0.57
CA SER A 34 -20.32 -5.45 0.70
C SER A 34 -19.57 -5.47 -0.64
N ALA A 35 -19.91 -6.38 -1.55
CA ALA A 35 -19.28 -6.45 -2.87
C ALA A 35 -19.51 -5.17 -3.72
N TRP A 36 -20.72 -4.63 -3.69
CA TRP A 36 -21.05 -3.38 -4.38
C TRP A 36 -20.31 -2.18 -3.77
N VAL A 37 -20.28 -2.11 -2.44
CA VAL A 37 -19.54 -1.06 -1.70
C VAL A 37 -18.04 -1.14 -2.00
N ASN A 38 -17.46 -2.34 -2.02
CA ASN A 38 -16.05 -2.54 -2.33
C ASN A 38 -15.70 -2.10 -3.77
N ASN A 39 -16.56 -2.43 -4.75
CA ASN A 39 -16.39 -1.99 -6.13
C ASN A 39 -16.46 -0.46 -6.26
N PHE A 40 -17.34 0.19 -5.49
CA PHE A 40 -17.42 1.66 -5.44
C PHE A 40 -16.14 2.29 -4.90
N PHE A 41 -15.62 1.81 -3.75
CA PHE A 41 -14.35 2.31 -3.20
C PHE A 41 -13.17 2.07 -4.15
N THR A 42 -13.10 0.88 -4.75
CA THR A 42 -12.04 0.53 -5.71
C THR A 42 -12.11 1.42 -6.96
N GLY A 43 -13.31 1.66 -7.49
CA GLY A 43 -13.51 2.55 -8.64
C GLY A 43 -13.09 3.99 -8.36
N LEU A 44 -13.46 4.53 -7.19
CA LEU A 44 -13.02 5.86 -6.77
C LEU A 44 -11.49 5.92 -6.61
N ASN A 45 -10.88 4.91 -5.99
CA ASN A 45 -9.43 4.86 -5.84
C ASN A 45 -8.71 4.82 -7.19
N MET A 46 -9.21 4.02 -8.14
CA MET A 46 -8.67 3.99 -9.51
C MET A 46 -8.77 5.34 -10.21
N ILE A 47 -9.88 6.07 -10.04
CA ILE A 47 -10.03 7.44 -10.57
C ILE A 47 -8.97 8.37 -9.97
N VAL A 48 -8.77 8.32 -8.65
CA VAL A 48 -7.75 9.15 -7.97
C VAL A 48 -6.36 8.85 -8.52
N ILE A 49 -6.00 7.57 -8.64
CA ILE A 49 -4.69 7.12 -9.17
C ILE A 49 -4.48 7.62 -10.61
N VAL A 50 -5.48 7.47 -11.47
CA VAL A 50 -5.38 7.94 -12.87
C VAL A 50 -5.23 9.46 -12.90
N MET A 51 -6.04 10.20 -12.14
CA MET A 51 -6.01 11.66 -12.12
C MET A 51 -4.67 12.20 -11.61
N ILE A 52 -4.10 11.63 -10.54
CA ILE A 52 -2.80 12.08 -10.03
C ILE A 52 -1.67 11.73 -11.00
N THR A 53 -1.71 10.55 -11.62
CA THR A 53 -0.72 10.13 -12.62
C THR A 53 -0.74 11.07 -13.83
N VAL A 54 -1.92 11.40 -14.35
CA VAL A 54 -2.08 12.36 -15.45
C VAL A 54 -1.59 13.75 -15.04
N PHE A 55 -1.93 14.23 -13.85
CA PHE A 55 -1.47 15.52 -13.34
C PHE A 55 0.07 15.59 -13.27
N MET A 56 0.70 14.56 -12.71
CA MET A 56 2.16 14.46 -12.60
C MET A 56 2.83 14.40 -13.98
N PHE A 57 2.23 13.72 -14.95
CA PHE A 57 2.73 13.70 -16.34
C PHE A 57 2.57 15.02 -17.08
N ILE A 58 1.53 15.83 -16.79
CA ILE A 58 1.35 17.14 -17.43
C ILE A 58 2.49 18.09 -17.05
N PHE A 59 2.97 18.00 -15.81
CA PHE A 59 4.07 18.81 -15.28
C PHE A 59 5.39 18.05 -15.22
N ALA A 60 5.54 17.01 -16.05
CA ALA A 60 6.72 16.18 -16.13
C ALA A 60 7.94 16.94 -16.68
N ASP A 61 9.08 16.76 -16.04
CA ASP A 61 10.38 17.13 -16.60
C ASP A 61 11.25 15.88 -16.78
N PHE A 62 11.38 15.42 -18.03
CA PHE A 62 12.15 14.21 -18.37
C PHE A 62 13.65 14.35 -18.04
N ASN A 63 14.15 15.56 -17.81
CA ASN A 63 15.53 15.76 -17.36
C ASN A 63 15.78 15.13 -15.98
N TYR A 64 14.74 14.95 -15.16
CA TYR A 64 14.86 14.28 -13.86
C TYR A 64 15.19 12.80 -13.94
N LEU A 65 14.90 12.16 -15.09
CA LEU A 65 15.26 10.76 -15.33
C LEU A 65 16.77 10.54 -15.50
N LEU A 66 17.49 11.61 -15.87
CA LEU A 66 18.93 11.58 -16.16
C LEU A 66 19.77 12.17 -15.01
N LEU A 67 19.14 12.56 -13.90
CA LEU A 67 19.85 13.19 -12.79
C LEU A 67 20.84 12.19 -12.15
N PRO A 68 22.16 12.49 -12.18
CA PRO A 68 23.14 11.68 -11.47
C PRO A 68 22.92 11.81 -9.95
N VAL A 69 23.28 10.76 -9.21
CA VAL A 69 23.25 10.74 -7.75
C VAL A 69 23.99 11.96 -7.20
N PRO A 70 23.38 12.79 -6.33
CA PRO A 70 24.10 13.85 -5.65
C PRO A 70 25.20 13.21 -4.79
N TYR A 71 26.46 13.34 -5.21
CA TYR A 71 27.65 12.77 -4.57
C TYR A 71 27.92 13.30 -3.13
N ALA A 72 27.03 14.10 -2.56
CA ALA A 72 27.29 14.80 -1.30
C ALA A 72 27.16 13.92 -0.04
N ASN A 73 26.47 12.78 -0.08
CA ASN A 73 26.10 12.04 1.14
C ASN A 73 26.70 10.63 1.27
N TYR A 74 27.47 10.15 0.28
CA TYR A 74 28.08 8.82 0.37
C TYR A 74 29.14 8.70 1.49
N SER A 75 29.72 9.84 1.88
CA SER A 75 30.74 9.96 2.92
C SER A 75 30.18 9.96 4.35
N LEU A 76 28.86 10.02 4.53
CA LEU A 76 28.21 10.04 5.85
C LEU A 76 27.67 8.67 6.29
N ILE A 77 27.49 7.74 5.35
CA ILE A 77 26.99 6.38 5.63
C ILE A 77 28.15 5.39 5.83
N HIS A 78 29.29 5.64 5.19
CA HIS A 78 30.53 4.88 5.41
C HIS A 78 31.55 5.80 6.06
N GLY A 79 31.89 5.51 7.31
CA GLY A 79 32.66 6.34 8.21
C GLY A 79 33.81 7.12 7.56
N SER A 80 33.88 8.39 7.96
CA SER A 80 34.99 9.31 7.73
C SER A 80 36.34 8.64 8.04
N GLY A 81 37.04 8.18 7.00
CA GLY A 81 38.42 7.72 7.12
C GLY A 81 38.85 6.85 5.94
N GLY A 82 39.43 7.47 4.93
CA GLY A 82 40.19 6.74 3.91
C GLY A 82 40.11 7.37 2.53
N ASP A 83 41.23 7.95 2.12
CA ASP A 83 41.52 8.36 0.74
C ASP A 83 41.16 7.29 -0.28
N GLY A 84 40.64 7.74 -1.43
CA GLY A 84 40.64 6.96 -2.66
C GLY A 84 39.24 6.55 -3.13
N LEU A 85 38.99 6.92 -4.37
CA LEU A 85 37.89 6.52 -5.25
C LEU A 85 37.68 4.98 -5.24
N VAL A 86 36.99 4.43 -4.25
CA VAL A 86 36.50 3.05 -4.32
C VAL A 86 35.16 3.07 -5.05
N GLN A 87 35.26 3.15 -6.37
CA GLN A 87 34.18 2.77 -7.27
C GLN A 87 33.91 1.27 -7.02
N HIS A 88 32.83 0.96 -6.32
CA HIS A 88 32.46 -0.43 -6.05
C HIS A 88 32.29 -1.15 -7.41
N PRO A 89 32.96 -2.29 -7.69
CA PRO A 89 32.97 -2.95 -9.00
C PRO A 89 31.59 -3.41 -9.52
N LEU A 90 30.55 -3.29 -8.69
CA LEU A 90 29.16 -3.62 -9.03
C LEU A 90 28.30 -2.40 -9.38
N ILE A 91 28.88 -1.20 -9.43
CA ILE A 91 28.20 0.04 -9.81
C ILE A 91 28.84 0.52 -11.12
N PRO A 92 28.45 -0.02 -12.28
CA PRO A 92 28.82 0.56 -13.55
C PRO A 92 28.16 1.94 -13.62
N ASP A 93 28.98 2.98 -13.55
CA ASP A 93 28.65 4.38 -13.83
C ASP A 93 27.52 5.02 -13.02
N GLY A 94 27.15 4.55 -11.82
CA GLY A 94 26.31 5.29 -10.85
C GLY A 94 24.92 5.79 -11.30
N VAL A 95 24.55 5.62 -12.57
CA VAL A 95 23.40 6.22 -13.23
C VAL A 95 22.21 5.26 -13.23
N PHE A 96 22.45 3.94 -13.25
CA PHE A 96 21.37 2.94 -13.30
C PHE A 96 21.06 2.28 -11.94
N LEU A 97 22.06 2.11 -11.06
CA LEU A 97 21.93 1.43 -9.76
C LEU A 97 22.54 2.28 -8.63
N PRO A 98 21.88 3.38 -8.21
CA PRO A 98 22.42 4.30 -7.22
C PRO A 98 22.65 3.65 -5.84
N PHE A 99 21.87 2.62 -5.51
CA PHE A 99 21.96 1.87 -4.26
C PHE A 99 22.53 0.46 -4.44
N GLY A 100 23.14 0.17 -5.60
CA GLY A 100 23.64 -1.17 -5.94
C GLY A 100 22.56 -2.25 -5.96
N ILE A 101 23.00 -3.52 -5.96
CA ILE A 101 22.11 -4.69 -6.01
C ILE A 101 21.32 -4.84 -4.70
N SER A 102 21.89 -4.45 -3.56
CA SER A 102 21.20 -4.51 -2.27
C SER A 102 19.96 -3.62 -2.24
N GLY A 103 20.08 -2.37 -2.74
CA GLY A 103 18.94 -1.47 -2.87
C GLY A 103 17.89 -1.97 -3.87
N LEU A 104 18.32 -2.57 -4.99
CA LEU A 104 17.41 -3.20 -5.95
C LEU A 104 16.57 -4.31 -5.30
N ILE A 105 17.21 -5.21 -4.54
CA ILE A 105 16.52 -6.32 -3.85
C ILE A 105 15.57 -5.77 -2.78
N ALA A 106 15.99 -4.76 -2.00
CA ALA A 106 15.14 -4.13 -0.99
C ALA A 106 13.90 -3.47 -1.62
N GLY A 107 14.07 -2.72 -2.72
CA GLY A 107 12.97 -2.13 -3.48
C GLY A 107 12.03 -3.18 -4.07
N ALA A 108 12.59 -4.23 -4.70
CA ALA A 108 11.81 -5.34 -5.24
C ALA A 108 10.99 -6.04 -4.15
N SER A 109 11.55 -6.26 -2.96
CA SER A 109 10.84 -6.84 -1.81
C SER A 109 9.66 -5.98 -1.34
N THR A 110 9.80 -4.66 -1.40
CA THR A 110 8.73 -3.73 -1.03
C THR A 110 7.61 -3.75 -2.08
N CYS A 111 7.95 -3.82 -3.37
CA CYS A 111 6.96 -3.95 -4.44
C CYS A 111 6.15 -5.26 -4.33
N PHE A 112 6.74 -6.35 -3.83
CA PHE A 112 6.02 -7.59 -3.58
C PHE A 112 4.87 -7.44 -2.57
N TYR A 113 4.94 -6.45 -1.66
CA TYR A 113 3.86 -6.15 -0.71
C TYR A 113 2.54 -5.78 -1.41
N CYS A 114 2.59 -5.20 -2.62
CA CYS A 114 1.39 -4.88 -3.41
C CYS A 114 0.61 -6.11 -3.88
N PHE A 115 1.18 -7.32 -3.81
CA PHE A 115 0.51 -8.56 -4.19
C PHE A 115 -0.12 -9.31 -3.00
N ILE A 116 -0.05 -8.74 -1.79
CA ILE A 116 -0.81 -9.25 -0.64
C ILE A 116 -2.30 -9.04 -0.90
N GLY A 117 -3.11 -10.08 -0.70
CA GLY A 117 -4.56 -10.06 -0.95
C GLY A 117 -5.02 -10.85 -2.18
N PHE A 118 -4.11 -11.52 -2.91
CA PHE A 118 -4.50 -12.41 -4.03
C PHE A 118 -5.32 -13.63 -3.57
N ASP A 119 -5.17 -14.03 -2.30
CA ASP A 119 -5.88 -15.13 -1.65
C ASP A 119 -7.40 -14.88 -1.59
N VAL A 120 -7.83 -13.61 -1.58
CA VAL A 120 -9.25 -13.25 -1.70
C VAL A 120 -9.85 -13.84 -2.98
N ILE A 121 -9.10 -13.85 -4.10
CA ILE A 121 -9.57 -14.36 -5.40
C ILE A 121 -9.86 -15.87 -5.31
N SER A 122 -9.00 -16.64 -4.63
CA SER A 122 -9.21 -18.08 -4.47
C SER A 122 -10.34 -18.40 -3.49
N THR A 123 -10.58 -17.57 -2.47
CA THR A 123 -11.74 -17.76 -1.57
C THR A 123 -13.09 -17.48 -2.22
N CYS A 124 -13.11 -16.73 -3.33
CA CYS A 124 -14.31 -16.49 -4.13
C CYS A 124 -14.53 -17.55 -5.24
N ALA A 125 -13.72 -18.61 -5.26
CA ALA A 125 -13.84 -19.70 -6.23
C ALA A 125 -15.23 -20.36 -6.21
N GLU A 126 -15.81 -20.53 -5.02
CA GLU A 126 -17.12 -21.18 -4.83
C GLU A 126 -18.29 -20.35 -5.38
N GLU A 127 -18.11 -19.03 -5.51
CA GLU A 127 -19.10 -18.10 -6.07
C GLU A 127 -18.93 -17.89 -7.58
N THR A 128 -17.90 -18.50 -8.16
CA THR A 128 -17.56 -18.35 -9.58
C THR A 128 -18.24 -19.43 -10.42
N ALA A 129 -18.82 -19.06 -11.56
CA ALA A 129 -19.54 -20.01 -12.43
C ALA A 129 -18.60 -21.11 -13.00
N ASN A 130 -17.39 -20.75 -13.45
CA ASN A 130 -16.39 -21.70 -13.95
C ASN A 130 -15.02 -21.47 -13.31
N PRO A 131 -14.78 -21.97 -12.08
CA PRO A 131 -13.57 -21.68 -11.31
C PRO A 131 -12.28 -22.12 -12.02
N ALA A 132 -12.31 -23.26 -12.71
CA ALA A 132 -11.14 -23.81 -13.41
C ALA A 132 -10.59 -22.90 -14.54
N ARG A 133 -11.43 -22.03 -15.11
CA ARG A 133 -11.06 -21.14 -16.22
C ARG A 133 -11.01 -19.68 -15.78
N ASP A 134 -11.94 -19.27 -14.94
CA ASP A 134 -12.14 -17.85 -14.61
C ASP A 134 -11.14 -17.36 -13.56
N ILE A 135 -10.81 -18.17 -12.54
CA ILE A 135 -9.83 -17.83 -11.51
C ILE A 135 -8.43 -17.55 -12.10
N PRO A 136 -7.82 -18.44 -12.91
CA PRO A 136 -6.49 -18.18 -13.44
C PRO A 136 -6.46 -16.97 -14.39
N ARG A 137 -7.54 -16.73 -15.14
CA ARG A 137 -7.66 -15.55 -16.01
C ARG A 137 -7.81 -14.27 -15.22
N ALA A 138 -8.66 -14.26 -14.20
CA ALA A 138 -8.85 -13.13 -13.31
C ALA A 138 -7.52 -12.73 -12.64
N ASN A 139 -6.76 -13.72 -12.14
CA ASN A 139 -5.47 -13.47 -11.52
C ASN A 139 -4.45 -12.88 -12.52
N MET A 140 -4.33 -13.44 -13.72
CA MET A 140 -3.41 -12.88 -14.74
C MET A 140 -3.77 -11.45 -15.13
N ILE A 141 -5.05 -11.15 -15.33
CA ILE A 141 -5.52 -9.80 -15.69
C ILE A 141 -5.26 -8.84 -14.53
N ALA A 142 -5.57 -9.24 -13.30
CA ALA A 142 -5.36 -8.41 -12.11
C ALA A 142 -3.88 -8.07 -11.91
N VAL A 143 -2.99 -9.07 -11.95
CA VAL A 143 -1.54 -8.86 -11.80
C VAL A 143 -1.00 -7.95 -12.90
N LEU A 144 -1.42 -8.16 -14.15
CA LEU A 144 -0.98 -7.34 -15.27
C LEU A 144 -1.45 -5.88 -15.15
N LEU A 145 -2.72 -5.66 -14.77
CA LEU A 145 -3.26 -4.32 -14.55
C LEU A 145 -2.55 -3.59 -13.40
N VAL A 146 -2.29 -4.28 -12.29
CA VAL A 146 -1.57 -3.73 -11.15
C VAL A 146 -0.13 -3.39 -11.54
N ALA A 147 0.56 -4.29 -12.25
CA ALA A 147 1.93 -4.06 -12.72
C ALA A 147 2.03 -2.82 -13.63
N ILE A 148 1.10 -2.67 -14.59
CA ILE A 148 1.04 -1.49 -15.46
C ILE A 148 0.77 -0.24 -14.62
N THR A 149 -0.27 -0.25 -13.78
CA THR A 149 -0.68 0.92 -13.00
C THR A 149 0.45 1.41 -12.10
N ILE A 150 1.08 0.51 -11.33
CA ILE A 150 2.18 0.86 -10.43
C ILE A 150 3.39 1.36 -11.21
N SER A 151 3.72 0.75 -12.35
CA SER A 151 4.85 1.20 -13.18
C SER A 151 4.63 2.62 -13.73
N PHE A 152 3.41 2.93 -14.19
CA PHE A 152 3.06 4.28 -14.63
C PHE A 152 3.07 5.29 -13.48
N CYS A 153 2.55 4.91 -12.32
CA CYS A 153 2.56 5.74 -11.12
C CYS A 153 4.01 6.07 -10.70
N ALA A 154 4.86 5.06 -10.60
CA ALA A 154 6.28 5.20 -10.26
C ALA A 154 7.01 6.11 -11.27
N LEU A 155 6.79 5.90 -12.57
CA LEU A 155 7.36 6.74 -13.61
C LEU A 155 6.88 8.20 -13.50
N SER A 156 5.59 8.42 -13.29
CA SER A 156 5.02 9.76 -13.15
C SER A 156 5.62 10.54 -11.97
N LEU A 157 5.89 9.85 -10.86
CA LEU A 157 6.46 10.46 -9.66
C LEU A 157 7.92 10.88 -9.87
N VAL A 158 8.75 10.01 -10.45
CA VAL A 158 10.19 10.26 -10.67
C VAL A 158 10.42 11.36 -11.71
N VAL A 159 9.51 11.50 -12.67
CA VAL A 159 9.58 12.56 -13.69
C VAL A 159 8.99 13.89 -13.17
N TYR A 160 8.14 13.85 -12.14
CA TYR A 160 7.59 15.06 -11.52
C TYR A 160 8.54 15.70 -10.49
N VAL A 161 9.21 14.89 -9.66
CA VAL A 161 10.10 15.35 -8.59
C VAL A 161 11.39 14.54 -8.59
N PRO A 162 12.57 15.17 -8.35
CA PRO A 162 13.83 14.44 -8.27
C PRO A 162 13.77 13.30 -7.27
N TRP A 163 14.18 12.10 -7.71
CA TRP A 163 14.01 10.85 -6.94
C TRP A 163 14.64 10.89 -5.53
N TYR A 164 15.70 11.67 -5.32
CA TYR A 164 16.38 11.80 -4.01
C TYR A 164 15.63 12.71 -3.01
N THR A 165 14.57 13.40 -3.45
CA THR A 165 13.72 14.23 -2.58
C THR A 165 12.39 13.57 -2.25
N VAL A 166 12.14 12.36 -2.78
CA VAL A 166 10.91 11.61 -2.54
C VAL A 166 10.93 11.06 -1.12
N ASP A 167 9.91 11.42 -0.34
CA ASP A 167 9.70 10.86 0.99
C ASP A 167 9.11 9.44 0.92
N ILE A 168 9.57 8.56 1.78
CA ILE A 168 9.18 7.15 1.80
C ILE A 168 7.75 6.96 2.35
N ASN A 169 7.32 7.82 3.29
CA ASN A 169 6.03 7.66 3.99
C ASN A 169 4.86 8.26 3.19
N ALA A 170 5.08 9.37 2.50
CA ALA A 170 4.02 10.06 1.76
C ALA A 170 4.52 10.65 0.42
N PRO A 171 4.95 9.79 -0.52
CA PRO A 171 5.65 10.21 -1.74
C PRO A 171 4.84 11.17 -2.61
N TYR A 172 3.58 10.84 -2.93
CA TYR A 172 2.74 11.68 -3.79
C TYR A 172 2.29 12.98 -3.12
N MET A 173 1.91 12.91 -1.84
CA MET A 173 1.42 14.07 -1.10
C MET A 173 2.55 15.09 -0.85
N LEU A 174 3.73 14.64 -0.44
CA LEU A 174 4.87 15.54 -0.23
C LEU A 174 5.45 16.02 -1.56
N ALA A 175 5.41 15.22 -2.63
CA ALA A 175 5.77 15.69 -3.96
C ALA A 175 4.91 16.90 -4.38
N LEU A 176 3.59 16.85 -4.14
CA LEU A 176 2.66 17.95 -4.45
C LEU A 176 2.91 19.22 -3.64
N ILE A 177 3.49 19.15 -2.44
CA ILE A 177 3.89 20.32 -1.64
C ILE A 177 5.30 20.79 -2.03
N GLY A 178 6.25 19.85 -2.07
CA GLY A 178 7.67 20.06 -2.33
C GLY A 178 7.99 20.57 -3.73
N GLY A 179 7.18 20.24 -4.74
CA GLY A 179 7.33 20.76 -6.11
C GLY A 179 7.16 22.28 -6.25
N LYS A 180 7.00 23.04 -5.14
CA LYS A 180 6.72 24.50 -5.12
C LYS A 180 7.84 25.28 -5.81
N GLN A 181 9.03 24.70 -5.84
CA GLN A 181 10.22 25.28 -6.47
C GLN A 181 10.45 24.78 -7.92
N ILE A 182 9.62 23.85 -8.42
CA ILE A 182 9.94 23.01 -9.59
C ILE A 182 8.93 23.23 -10.75
N GLY A 183 8.04 24.23 -10.66
CA GLY A 183 7.16 24.61 -11.79
C GLY A 183 5.90 23.76 -11.98
N GLY A 184 5.50 22.96 -10.98
CA GLY A 184 4.36 22.02 -11.02
C GLY A 184 2.94 22.63 -11.06
N GLY A 185 2.72 23.73 -11.77
CA GLY A 185 1.42 24.38 -11.94
C GLY A 185 1.05 25.40 -10.86
N SER A 186 -0.12 26.03 -11.02
CA SER A 186 -0.64 27.06 -10.09
C SER A 186 -0.79 26.50 -8.67
N LEU A 187 -0.46 27.30 -7.65
CA LEU A 187 -0.47 26.91 -6.25
C LEU A 187 -1.83 26.33 -5.83
N SER A 188 -2.92 26.97 -6.24
CA SER A 188 -4.29 26.56 -5.91
C SER A 188 -4.66 25.17 -6.46
N LEU A 189 -4.16 24.83 -7.66
CA LEU A 189 -4.43 23.52 -8.27
C LEU A 189 -3.77 22.41 -7.45
N ARG A 190 -2.54 22.64 -6.98
CA ARG A 190 -1.77 21.64 -6.23
C ARG A 190 -2.31 21.40 -4.84
N GLU A 191 -2.75 22.45 -4.14
CA GLU A 191 -3.45 22.31 -2.86
C GLU A 191 -4.74 21.50 -3.04
N GLY A 192 -5.49 21.75 -4.12
CA GLY A 192 -6.65 20.93 -4.49
C GLY A 192 -6.29 19.45 -4.68
N PHE A 193 -5.25 19.16 -5.47
CA PHE A 193 -4.78 17.78 -5.69
C PHE A 193 -4.22 17.13 -4.41
N TYR A 194 -3.60 17.90 -3.51
CA TYR A 194 -3.10 17.40 -2.23
C TYR A 194 -4.24 16.85 -1.38
N TYR A 195 -5.31 17.63 -1.18
CA TYR A 195 -6.48 17.18 -0.43
C TYR A 195 -7.22 16.05 -1.16
N PHE A 196 -7.32 16.13 -2.48
CA PHE A 196 -7.97 15.10 -3.30
C PHE A 196 -7.27 13.74 -3.18
N VAL A 197 -5.93 13.72 -3.30
CA VAL A 197 -5.12 12.50 -3.12
C VAL A 197 -5.18 12.01 -1.68
N GLY A 198 -5.14 12.91 -0.69
CA GLY A 198 -5.28 12.54 0.73
C GLY A 198 -6.61 11.82 1.01
N ILE A 199 -7.72 12.38 0.54
CA ILE A 199 -9.06 11.75 0.65
C ILE A 199 -9.10 10.42 -0.11
N GLY A 200 -8.55 10.38 -1.33
CA GLY A 200 -8.48 9.16 -2.13
C GLY A 200 -7.67 8.05 -1.47
N CYS A 201 -6.57 8.39 -0.81
CA CYS A 201 -5.75 7.44 -0.08
C CYS A 201 -6.50 6.86 1.14
N LEU A 202 -7.22 7.70 1.89
CA LEU A 202 -8.09 7.24 2.99
C LEU A 202 -9.20 6.30 2.49
N LEU A 203 -9.86 6.66 1.38
CA LEU A 203 -10.89 5.83 0.77
C LEU A 203 -10.31 4.49 0.25
N GLY A 204 -9.14 4.52 -0.37
CA GLY A 204 -8.42 3.34 -0.84
C GLY A 204 -8.05 2.39 0.31
N LEU A 205 -7.47 2.92 1.39
CA LEU A 205 -7.15 2.15 2.59
C LEU A 205 -8.41 1.53 3.22
N THR A 206 -9.50 2.28 3.28
CA THR A 206 -10.80 1.77 3.76
C THR A 206 -11.32 0.62 2.90
N GLY A 207 -11.24 0.75 1.58
CA GLY A 207 -11.63 -0.29 0.63
C GLY A 207 -10.80 -1.57 0.80
N SER A 208 -9.47 -1.43 0.91
CA SER A 208 -8.57 -2.57 1.14
C SER A 208 -8.82 -3.28 2.48
N LEU A 209 -9.14 -2.52 3.54
CA LEU A 209 -9.54 -3.11 4.83
C LEU A 209 -10.85 -3.90 4.70
N LEU A 210 -11.82 -3.37 3.96
CA LEU A 210 -13.10 -4.03 3.72
C LEU A 210 -12.92 -5.32 2.93
N SER A 211 -12.12 -5.32 1.85
CA SER A 211 -11.86 -6.51 1.04
C SER A 211 -11.18 -7.63 1.85
N ASN A 212 -10.20 -7.29 2.70
CA ASN A 212 -9.51 -8.29 3.53
C ASN A 212 -10.43 -8.89 4.60
N THR A 213 -11.40 -8.12 5.09
CA THR A 213 -12.37 -8.60 6.08
C THR A 213 -13.37 -9.60 5.50
N ILE A 214 -13.53 -9.66 4.17
CA ILE A 214 -14.40 -10.65 3.51
C ILE A 214 -13.76 -12.04 3.43
N ALA A 215 -12.45 -12.11 3.17
CA ALA A 215 -11.74 -13.39 2.98
C ALA A 215 -11.33 -14.06 4.29
N GLY A 216 -10.84 -13.28 5.27
CA GLY A 216 -10.33 -13.82 6.54
C GLY A 216 -11.30 -14.74 7.29
N PRO A 217 -12.58 -14.37 7.47
CA PRO A 217 -13.55 -15.20 8.17
C PRO A 217 -13.89 -16.51 7.44
N ARG A 218 -13.77 -16.56 6.10
CA ARG A 218 -14.02 -17.77 5.31
C ARG A 218 -12.94 -18.82 5.53
N ILE A 219 -11.68 -18.38 5.61
CA ILE A 219 -10.53 -19.25 5.86
C ILE A 219 -10.63 -19.89 7.26
N ILE A 220 -10.93 -19.09 8.28
CA ILE A 220 -11.06 -19.62 9.64
C ILE A 220 -12.30 -20.52 9.77
N TYR A 221 -13.38 -20.23 9.02
CA TYR A 221 -14.55 -21.09 8.96
C TYR A 221 -14.21 -22.49 8.38
N SER A 222 -13.51 -22.57 7.25
CA SER A 222 -13.09 -23.85 6.68
C SER A 222 -12.11 -24.61 7.59
N MET A 223 -11.16 -23.91 8.20
CA MET A 223 -10.27 -24.51 9.22
C MET A 223 -11.02 -25.01 10.47
N GLY A 224 -12.12 -24.36 10.84
CA GLY A 224 -13.02 -24.79 11.91
C GLY A 224 -13.84 -26.03 11.54
N GLN A 225 -14.25 -26.16 10.27
CA GLN A 225 -14.90 -27.38 9.76
C GLN A 225 -13.95 -28.58 9.76
N ASP A 226 -12.69 -28.35 9.38
CA ASP A 226 -11.62 -29.36 9.40
C ASP A 226 -11.14 -29.72 10.82
N ARG A 227 -11.69 -29.06 11.87
CA ARG A 227 -11.34 -29.20 13.28
C ARG A 227 -9.87 -28.90 13.60
N ILE A 228 -9.19 -28.17 12.72
CA ILE A 228 -7.85 -27.62 12.97
C ILE A 228 -7.94 -26.49 14.01
N VAL A 229 -9.05 -25.75 14.00
CA VAL A 229 -9.37 -24.66 14.93
C VAL A 229 -10.62 -25.03 15.77
N TYR A 230 -10.80 -24.41 16.95
CA TYR A 230 -11.90 -24.70 17.88
C TYR A 230 -13.28 -24.58 17.20
N LYS A 231 -14.19 -25.53 17.45
CA LYS A 231 -15.52 -25.62 16.81
C LYS A 231 -16.39 -24.37 16.94
N ALA A 232 -16.13 -23.51 17.94
CA ALA A 232 -16.85 -22.25 18.13
C ALA A 232 -16.74 -21.33 16.89
N PHE A 233 -15.59 -21.32 16.22
CA PHE A 233 -15.36 -20.49 15.03
C PHE A 233 -16.07 -20.96 13.75
N ALA A 234 -16.61 -22.19 13.76
CA ALA A 234 -17.43 -22.73 12.68
C ALA A 234 -18.92 -22.36 12.81
N TYR A 235 -19.30 -21.58 13.84
CA TYR A 235 -20.69 -21.18 14.06
C TYR A 235 -21.07 -19.98 13.18
N VAL A 236 -21.99 -20.22 12.24
CA VAL A 236 -22.53 -19.21 11.33
C VAL A 236 -23.81 -18.63 11.92
N CYS A 237 -23.92 -17.30 12.02
CA CYS A 237 -25.15 -16.65 12.46
C CYS A 237 -26.09 -16.41 11.26
N GLU A 238 -27.33 -16.90 11.36
CA GLU A 238 -28.42 -16.54 10.46
C GLU A 238 -29.10 -15.24 10.95
N PRO A 239 -29.51 -14.31 10.07
CA PRO A 239 -29.80 -14.50 8.64
C PRO A 239 -28.66 -14.14 7.66
N PHE A 240 -27.56 -13.53 8.11
CA PHE A 240 -26.55 -12.95 7.21
C PHE A 240 -25.45 -13.93 6.74
N LYS A 241 -25.42 -15.17 7.25
CA LYS A 241 -24.38 -16.18 6.98
C LYS A 241 -22.96 -15.64 7.21
N VAL A 242 -22.77 -14.84 8.25
CA VAL A 242 -21.47 -14.26 8.64
C VAL A 242 -20.97 -14.94 9.92
N THR A 243 -19.68 -15.24 9.97
CA THR A 243 -19.00 -15.73 11.18
C THR A 243 -18.57 -14.55 12.06
N ILE A 244 -19.53 -14.00 12.82
CA ILE A 244 -19.37 -12.81 13.67
C ILE A 244 -18.20 -12.97 14.67
N GLN A 245 -18.04 -14.16 15.26
CA GLN A 245 -16.96 -14.43 16.23
C GLN A 245 -15.57 -14.34 15.60
N THR A 246 -15.47 -14.67 14.33
CA THR A 246 -14.23 -14.66 13.56
C THR A 246 -13.86 -13.25 13.12
N ALA A 247 -14.86 -12.46 12.70
CA ALA A 247 -14.68 -11.04 12.39
C ALA A 247 -14.21 -10.23 13.61
N HIS A 248 -14.78 -10.49 14.79
CA HIS A 248 -14.32 -9.85 16.03
C HIS A 248 -12.93 -10.32 16.46
N PHE A 249 -12.57 -11.59 16.27
CA PHE A 249 -11.23 -12.08 16.59
C PHE A 249 -10.15 -11.46 15.68
N ILE A 250 -10.44 -11.29 14.38
CA ILE A 250 -9.54 -10.60 13.44
C ILE A 250 -9.40 -9.13 13.82
N GLN A 251 -10.50 -8.45 14.17
CA GLN A 251 -10.45 -7.05 14.62
C GLN A 251 -9.71 -6.87 15.95
N PHE A 252 -9.86 -7.84 16.87
CA PHE A 252 -9.16 -7.82 18.14
C PHE A 252 -7.66 -8.10 17.99
N THR A 253 -7.26 -8.91 17.00
CA THR A 253 -5.85 -9.18 16.70
C THR A 253 -5.19 -8.10 15.83
N SER A 254 -5.96 -7.29 15.11
CA SER A 254 -5.45 -6.13 14.34
C SER A 254 -5.32 -4.84 15.17
N LEU A 255 -6.08 -4.69 16.26
CA LEU A 255 -5.92 -3.55 17.19
C LEU A 255 -4.48 -3.42 17.76
N PRO A 256 -3.79 -4.52 18.14
CA PRO A 256 -2.41 -4.48 18.62
C PRO A 256 -1.33 -4.26 17.55
N THR A 257 -1.61 -4.42 16.26
CA THR A 257 -0.60 -4.29 15.20
C THR A 257 -0.53 -2.88 14.61
N HIS A 258 -1.49 -1.99 14.93
CA HIS A 258 -1.48 -0.58 14.54
C HIS A 258 -0.58 0.32 15.41
N TYR A 259 0.21 -0.26 16.31
CA TYR A 259 1.21 0.46 17.07
C TYR A 259 2.46 0.67 16.21
N THR A 260 2.48 1.80 15.49
CA THR A 260 3.62 2.26 14.70
C THR A 260 4.89 2.33 15.55
N PRO A 261 6.02 1.73 15.11
CA PRO A 261 7.30 1.98 15.76
C PRO A 261 7.67 3.46 15.59
N PRO A 262 8.36 4.08 16.57
CA PRO A 262 8.67 5.49 16.56
C PRO A 262 9.50 5.87 15.32
N LEU A 263 9.09 6.98 14.70
CA LEU A 263 9.87 7.68 13.67
C LEU A 263 11.25 8.00 14.24
N VAL A 264 12.25 7.23 13.82
CA VAL A 264 13.66 7.54 14.09
C VAL A 264 13.98 8.78 13.27
N LYS A 265 14.11 9.92 13.95
CA LYS A 265 14.78 11.12 13.43
C LYS A 265 16.27 10.84 13.24
#